data_AF-A0A315VZR2-F1
#
_entry.id   AF-A0A315VZR2-F1
#
_cell.length_a   1.000
_cell.length_b   1.000
_cell.length_c   1.000
_cell.angle_alpha   90.00
_cell.angle_beta   90.00
_cell.angle_gamma   90.00
#
_symmetry.space_group_name_H-M   'P 1'
#
loop_
_entity.id
_entity.type
_entity.pdbx_description
1 polymer ?
#
loop_
_entity_poly.entity_id
_entity_poly.type
_entity_poly.pdbx_seq_one_letter_code
_entity_poly.pdbx_strand_id
1 'polypeptide(L)' 'MHRVVPTDPCPELNCPESEQITLSSRCCKVCRGHDFCSEGHGCMEHSDCVNLEAGDCCVCKDGFRPLRDDNAYCEGTTGL' A
#
# COMPACT_ATOMS: atom_id res chain seq x y z
N MET A 1 25.62 15.78 -11.80
CA MET A 1 25.34 14.70 -10.85
C MET A 1 24.49 15.27 -9.71
N HIS A 2 23.17 15.21 -9.80
CA HIS A 2 22.31 15.60 -8.68
C HIS A 2 22.41 14.50 -7.63
N ARG A 3 23.25 14.72 -6.62
CA ARG A 3 23.28 13.92 -5.40
C ARG A 3 22.02 14.30 -4.62
N VAL A 4 20.92 13.59 -4.90
CA VAL A 4 19.74 13.62 -4.06
C VAL A 4 20.16 12.95 -2.75
N VAL A 5 20.55 13.75 -1.77
CA VAL A 5 20.67 13.27 -0.39
C VAL A 5 19.24 13.32 0.14
N PRO A 6 18.53 12.20 0.30
CA PRO A 6 17.34 12.22 1.14
C PRO A 6 17.82 12.60 2.54
N THR A 7 17.53 13.83 2.96
CA THR A 7 17.91 14.39 4.26
C THR A 7 16.96 14.01 5.39
N ASP A 8 16.08 13.04 5.15
CA ASP A 8 15.30 12.40 6.21
C ASP A 8 15.81 10.96 6.36
N PRO A 9 16.52 10.64 7.45
CA PRO A 9 16.83 9.25 7.75
C PRO A 9 15.52 8.48 7.85
N CYS A 10 15.47 7.29 7.24
CA CYS A 10 14.34 6.40 7.41
C CYS A 10 14.05 6.22 8.92
N PRO A 11 12.78 6.14 9.32
CA PRO A 11 12.42 5.96 10.72
C PRO A 11 13.10 4.69 11.25
N GLU A 12 13.55 4.73 12.50
CA GLU A 12 14.06 3.54 13.14
C GLU A 12 12.94 2.50 13.26
N LEU A 13 13.17 1.35 12.64
CA LEU A 13 12.27 0.22 12.70
C LEU A 13 12.50 -0.51 14.02
N ASN A 14 11.42 -0.81 14.73
CA ASN A 14 11.47 -1.55 15.99
C ASN A 14 11.61 -3.08 15.81
N CYS A 15 11.81 -3.54 14.57
CA CYS A 15 11.93 -4.94 14.18
C CYS A 15 13.35 -5.28 13.69
N PRO A 16 13.78 -6.56 13.83
CA PRO A 16 15.06 -7.02 13.33
C PRO A 16 15.15 -6.90 11.81
N GLU A 17 16.37 -6.79 11.28
CA GLU A 17 16.62 -6.67 9.83
C GLU A 17 16.06 -7.84 9.01
N SER A 18 15.93 -9.03 9.64
CA SER A 18 15.29 -10.20 9.04
C SER A 18 13.77 -10.06 8.83
N GLU A 19 13.12 -9.14 9.54
CA GLU A 19 11.70 -8.79 9.40
C GLU A 19 11.52 -7.47 8.66
N GLN A 20 12.62 -6.83 8.22
CA GLN A 20 12.54 -5.61 7.43
C GLN A 20 12.29 -5.93 5.96
N ILE A 21 11.25 -5.32 5.42
CA ILE A 21 10.76 -5.58 4.08
C ILE A 21 11.13 -4.38 3.22
N THR A 22 11.80 -4.67 2.10
CA THR A 22 12.25 -3.64 1.15
C THR A 22 11.20 -3.47 0.06
N LEU A 23 10.58 -2.29 0.02
CA LEU A 23 9.58 -1.93 -0.99
C LEU A 23 10.27 -1.30 -2.20
N SER A 24 9.95 -1.75 -3.42
CA SER A 24 10.43 -1.05 -4.64
C SER A 24 9.81 0.34 -4.78
N SER A 25 8.61 0.54 -4.24
CA SER A 25 7.85 1.78 -4.38
C SER A 25 8.22 2.86 -3.34
N ARG A 26 9.08 2.55 -2.35
CA ARG A 26 9.43 3.47 -1.26
C ARG A 26 10.94 3.44 -1.00
N CYS A 27 11.49 4.56 -0.53
CA CYS A 27 12.91 4.64 -0.17
C CYS A 27 13.24 3.91 1.15
N CYS A 28 12.25 3.74 2.03
CA CYS A 28 12.43 3.18 3.36
C CYS A 28 11.82 1.79 3.50
N LYS A 29 12.50 0.96 4.30
CA LYS A 29 12.00 -0.36 4.71
C LYS A 29 10.91 -0.21 5.76
N VAL A 30 10.12 -1.25 5.93
CA VAL A 30 9.09 -1.36 6.97
C VAL A 30 9.16 -2.71 7.66
N CYS A 31 8.51 -2.84 8.81
CA CYS A 31 8.46 -4.11 9.53
C CYS A 31 7.45 -5.08 8.93
N ARG A 32 7.71 -6.37 9.07
CA ARG A 32 6.74 -7.41 8.75
C ARG A 32 5.49 -7.24 9.61
N GLY A 33 4.33 -7.20 8.96
CA GLY A 33 3.05 -6.92 9.63
C GLY A 33 2.79 -5.42 9.84
N HIS A 34 3.54 -4.55 9.18
CA HIS A 34 3.26 -3.12 9.16
C HIS A 34 1.86 -2.84 8.61
N ASP A 35 1.13 -1.96 9.30
CA ASP A 35 -0.25 -1.67 8.95
C ASP A 35 -0.34 -0.57 7.88
N PHE A 36 -0.13 -0.95 6.62
CA PHE A 36 -0.20 -0.05 5.48
C PHE A 36 -1.61 0.55 5.26
N CYS A 37 -2.67 -0.21 5.54
CA CYS A 37 -4.04 0.26 5.40
C CYS A 37 -4.38 1.37 6.41
N SER A 38 -3.88 1.28 7.65
CA SER A 38 -4.06 2.33 8.67
C SER A 38 -3.29 3.62 8.36
N GLU A 39 -2.30 3.56 7.47
CA GLU A 39 -1.57 4.73 6.98
C GLU A 39 -2.42 5.62 6.05
N GLY A 40 -3.64 5.20 5.71
CA GLY A 40 -4.60 6.01 4.95
C GLY A 40 -4.33 6.04 3.46
N HIS A 41 -3.77 4.96 2.89
CA HIS A 41 -3.46 4.90 1.48
C HIS A 41 -4.64 4.38 0.63
N GLY A 42 -5.08 5.24 -0.30
CA GLY A 42 -5.45 4.91 -1.68
C GLY A 42 -6.82 4.29 -1.96
N CYS A 43 -7.31 3.38 -1.12
CA CYS A 43 -8.53 2.63 -1.42
C CYS A 43 -9.78 3.51 -1.26
N MET A 44 -10.56 3.67 -2.33
CA MET A 44 -11.78 4.49 -2.34
C MET A 44 -13.00 3.67 -1.89
N GLU A 45 -14.18 4.29 -1.94
CA GLU A 45 -15.45 3.60 -1.71
C GLU A 45 -15.57 2.33 -2.56
N HIS A 46 -16.15 1.30 -1.95
CA HIS A 46 -16.36 -0.03 -2.55
C HIS A 46 -15.10 -0.86 -2.81
N SER A 47 -13.94 -0.42 -2.30
CA SER A 47 -12.74 -1.24 -2.21
C SER A 47 -12.42 -1.58 -0.75
N ASP A 48 -11.88 -2.76 -0.51
CA ASP A 48 -11.29 -3.19 0.75
C ASP A 48 -9.77 -3.09 0.64
N CYS A 49 -9.15 -2.52 1.67
CA CYS A 49 -7.70 -2.48 1.77
C CYS A 49 -7.19 -3.78 2.38
N VAL A 50 -6.20 -4.39 1.76
CA VAL A 50 -5.57 -5.63 2.21
C VAL A 50 -4.10 -5.38 2.45
N ASN A 51 -3.66 -5.62 3.69
CA ASN A 51 -2.25 -5.62 4.05
C ASN A 51 -1.55 -6.82 3.42
N LEU A 52 -0.58 -6.53 2.57
CA LEU A 52 0.38 -7.48 2.03
C LEU A 52 1.66 -7.47 2.88
N GLU A 53 2.50 -8.47 2.66
CA GLU A 53 3.81 -8.56 3.29
C GLU A 53 4.65 -7.30 3.00
N ALA A 54 4.67 -6.87 1.74
CA ALA A 54 5.42 -5.71 1.29
C ALA A 54 4.51 -4.61 0.71
N GLY A 55 3.47 -4.20 1.43
CA GLY A 55 2.62 -3.07 1.04
C GLY A 55 1.15 -3.23 1.42
N ASP A 56 0.33 -2.30 0.97
CA ASP A 56 -1.12 -2.42 0.88
C ASP A 56 -1.54 -2.72 -0.57
N CYS A 57 -2.68 -3.37 -0.73
CA CYS A 57 -3.36 -3.50 -2.03
C CYS A 57 -4.85 -3.29 -1.85
N CYS A 58 -5.45 -2.53 -2.76
CA CYS A 58 -6.89 -2.37 -2.81
C CYS A 58 -7.50 -3.53 -3.60
N VAL A 59 -8.62 -4.05 -3.12
CA VAL A 59 -9.42 -5.05 -3.84
C VAL A 59 -10.87 -4.62 -3.85
N CYS A 60 -11.54 -4.71 -5.00
CA CYS A 60 -12.95 -4.37 -5.07
C CYS A 60 -13.80 -5.35 -4.27
N LYS A 61 -14.82 -4.83 -3.59
CA LYS A 61 -15.84 -5.63 -2.92
C LYS A 61 -16.57 -6.52 -3.93
N ASP A 62 -17.11 -7.63 -3.43
CA ASP A 62 -17.92 -8.54 -4.24
C ASP A 62 -19.08 -7.78 -4.91
N GLY A 63 -19.23 -7.94 -6.23
CA GLY A 63 -20.20 -7.19 -7.04
C GLY A 63 -19.70 -5.84 -7.59
N PHE A 64 -18.47 -5.44 -7.27
CA PHE A 64 -17.84 -4.24 -7.82
C PHE A 64 -16.68 -4.62 -8.75
N ARG A 65 -16.50 -3.83 -9.82
CA ARG A 65 -15.43 -4.03 -10.79
C ARG A 65 -14.42 -2.88 -10.72
N PRO A 66 -13.12 -3.19 -10.85
CA PRO A 66 -12.11 -2.15 -10.87
C PRO A 66 -12.22 -1.33 -12.15
N LEU A 67 -12.28 0.00 -11.99
CA LEU A 67 -12.22 0.96 -13.09
C LEU A 67 -10.80 1.09 -13.66
N ARG A 68 -9.80 0.72 -12.86
CA ARG A 68 -8.37 0.83 -13.17
C ARG A 68 -7.63 -0.39 -12.64
N ASP A 69 -6.49 -0.73 -13.25
CA ASP A 69 -5.64 -1.85 -12.82
C ASP A 69 -5.13 -1.72 -11.37
N ASP A 70 -5.20 -0.52 -10.79
CA ASP A 70 -4.84 -0.24 -9.40
C ASP A 70 -5.91 -0.64 -8.37
N ASN A 71 -7.12 -1.08 -8.80
CA ASN A 71 -8.22 -1.52 -7.94
C ASN A 71 -8.65 -0.54 -6.83
N ALA A 72 -8.13 0.69 -6.85
CA ALA A 72 -8.43 1.74 -5.89
C ALA A 72 -9.84 2.31 -6.14
N TYR A 73 -10.34 2.23 -7.36
CA TYR A 73 -11.64 2.74 -7.79
C TYR A 73 -12.51 1.59 -8.30
N CYS A 74 -13.60 1.32 -7.60
CA CYS A 74 -14.48 0.20 -7.89
C CYS A 74 -15.89 0.71 -8.21
N GLU A 75 -16.41 0.36 -9.39
CA GLU A 75 -17.78 0.68 -9.78
C GLU A 75 -18.68 -0.53 -9.58
N GLY A 76 -19.85 -0.30 -8.98
CA GLY A 76 -20.85 -1.35 -8.84
C GLY A 76 -21.46 -1.62 -10.20
N THR A 77 -21.57 -2.89 -10.59
CA THR A 77 -22.38 -3.24 -11.75
C THR A 77 -23.86 -3.11 -11.40
N THR A 78 -24.35 -1.88 -11.22
CA THR A 78 -25.78 -1.59 -11.29
C THR A 78 -26.20 -1.74 -12.74
N GLY A 79 -26.33 -3.00 -13.17
CA GLY A 79 -27.17 -3.32 -14.32
C GLY A 79 -28.60 -2.95 -13.98
N LEU A 80 -29.24 -2.22 -14.90
CA LEU A 80 -30.69 -1.97 -14.96
C LEU A 80 -31.53 -3.19 -14.59
#